data_AF-A0A519XV86-F1
#
_entry.id   AF-A0A519XV86-F1
#
_cell.length_a   1.000
_cell.length_b   1.000
_cell.length_c   1.000
_cell.angle_alpha   90.00
_cell.angle_beta   90.00
_cell.angle_gamma   90.00
#
_symmetry.space_group_name_H-M   'P 1'
#
loop_
_entity.id
_entity.type
_entity.pdbx_description
1 polymer ?
#
loop_
_entity_poly.entity_id
_entity_poly.type
_entity_poly.pdbx_seq_one_letter_code
_entity_poly.pdbx_strand_id
1 'polypeptide(L)' 'SHPEFHKREATLMSSRNATRADFEHVVASMKRGLVKPTTYITHRVSFEQVAGEFASWLNPATGVIKAMVELA' A
#
# COMPACT_ATOMS: atom_id res chain seq x y z
N SER A 1 -8.05 39.10 1.62
CA SER A 1 -8.47 37.69 1.70
C SER A 1 -9.49 37.58 2.82
N HIS A 2 -10.61 36.88 2.62
CA HIS A 2 -11.67 36.73 3.64
C HIS A 2 -11.61 35.32 4.25
N PRO A 3 -10.92 35.12 5.38
CA PRO A 3 -10.64 33.78 5.92
C PRO A 3 -11.92 33.04 6.35
N GLU A 4 -12.92 33.77 6.84
CA GLU A 4 -14.20 33.20 7.28
C GLU A 4 -15.06 32.67 6.14
N PHE A 5 -14.88 33.16 4.91
CA PHE A 5 -15.61 32.71 3.74
C PHE A 5 -15.09 31.34 3.25
N HIS A 6 -13.76 31.19 3.14
CA HIS A 6 -13.14 29.94 2.67
C HIS A 6 -13.14 28.80 3.70
N LYS A 7 -13.38 29.08 4.99
CA LYS A 7 -13.52 28.04 6.03
C LYS A 7 -14.66 27.06 5.78
N ARG A 8 -15.74 27.50 5.10
CA ARG A 8 -16.94 26.68 4.84
C ARG A 8 -16.85 25.84 3.56
N GLU A 9 -15.84 26.12 2.73
CA GLU A 9 -15.56 25.37 1.48
C GLU A 9 -14.58 24.21 1.72
N ALA A 10 -13.90 24.19 2.86
CA ALA A 10 -12.93 23.15 3.20
C ALA A 10 -13.62 21.93 3.84
N THR A 11 -13.48 20.76 3.22
CA THR A 11 -13.84 19.47 3.83
C THR A 11 -12.58 18.81 4.35
N LEU A 12 -12.52 18.58 5.66
CA LEU A 12 -11.45 17.80 6.28
C LEU A 12 -11.91 16.35 6.46
N MET A 13 -11.19 15.42 5.87
CA MET A 13 -11.43 13.99 6.04
C MET A 13 -10.35 13.39 6.92
N SER A 14 -10.76 12.53 7.85
CA SER A 14 -9.87 11.67 8.62
C SER A 14 -9.99 10.22 8.14
N SER A 15 -8.94 9.43 8.34
CA SER A 15 -8.92 8.01 7.98
C SER A 15 -8.86 7.13 9.23
N ARG A 16 -9.31 5.88 9.09
CA ARG A 16 -9.20 4.83 10.11
C ARG A 16 -8.48 3.61 9.52
N ASN A 17 -8.03 2.70 10.38
CA ASN A 17 -7.57 1.39 9.93
C ASN A 17 -8.69 0.61 9.24
N ALA A 18 -8.31 -0.26 8.31
CA ALA A 18 -9.23 -1.14 7.57
C ALA A 18 -9.92 -2.13 8.52
N THR A 19 -11.22 -2.33 8.31
CA THR A 19 -12.04 -3.37 8.94
C THR A 19 -12.11 -4.59 8.04
N ARG A 20 -12.64 -5.69 8.56
CA ARG A 20 -12.90 -6.91 7.78
C ARG A 20 -13.68 -6.64 6.49
N ALA A 21 -14.72 -5.81 6.54
CA ALA A 21 -15.53 -5.49 5.36
C ALA A 21 -14.70 -4.79 4.26
N ASP A 22 -13.74 -3.94 4.67
CA ASP A 22 -12.84 -3.28 3.72
C ASP A 22 -11.90 -4.30 3.04
N PHE A 23 -11.42 -5.30 3.79
CA PHE A 23 -10.64 -6.39 3.20
C PHE A 23 -11.48 -7.25 2.24
N GLU A 24 -12.72 -7.58 2.59
CA GLU A 24 -13.63 -8.34 1.72
C GLU A 24 -13.89 -7.60 0.40
N HIS A 25 -14.06 -6.28 0.46
CA HIS A 25 -14.15 -5.43 -0.73
C HIS A 25 -12.90 -5.52 -1.61
N VAL A 26 -11.70 -5.38 -1.03
CA VAL A 26 -10.43 -5.47 -1.76
C VAL A 26 -10.25 -6.84 -2.42
N VAL A 27 -10.55 -7.93 -1.70
CA VAL A 27 -10.50 -9.30 -2.24
C VAL A 27 -11.48 -9.47 -3.41
N ALA A 28 -12.71 -8.99 -3.27
CA ALA A 28 -13.70 -9.06 -4.34
C ALA A 28 -13.26 -8.27 -5.58
N SER A 29 -12.68 -7.08 -5.39
CA SER A 29 -12.15 -6.25 -6.48
C SER A 29 -10.99 -6.93 -7.22
N MET A 30 -10.08 -7.59 -6.49
CA MET A 30 -9.00 -8.38 -7.09
C MET A 30 -9.56 -9.56 -7.90
N LYS A 31 -10.50 -10.34 -7.33
CA LYS A 31 -11.13 -11.49 -8.01
C LYS A 31 -11.88 -11.09 -9.28
N ARG A 32 -12.50 -9.91 -9.28
CA ARG A 32 -13.21 -9.33 -10.43
C ARG A 32 -12.27 -8.72 -11.49
N GLY A 33 -10.96 -8.72 -11.25
CA GLY A 33 -9.98 -8.12 -12.17
C GLY A 33 -10.05 -6.60 -12.26
N LEU A 34 -10.72 -5.94 -11.31
CA LEU A 34 -10.79 -4.47 -11.25
C LEU A 34 -9.44 -3.84 -10.86
N VAL A 35 -8.55 -4.65 -10.28
CA VAL A 35 -7.19 -4.29 -9.91
C VAL A 35 -6.27 -5.44 -10.33
N LYS A 36 -5.07 -5.13 -10.82
CA LYS A 36 -4.01 -6.10 -11.12
C LYS A 36 -2.97 -6.09 -10.00
N PRO A 37 -3.16 -6.85 -8.90
CA PRO A 37 -2.33 -6.72 -7.70
C PRO A 37 -0.86 -7.10 -7.92
N THR A 38 -0.58 -7.94 -8.92
CA THR A 38 0.76 -8.40 -9.26
C THR A 38 1.68 -7.26 -9.72
N THR A 39 1.14 -6.15 -10.25
CA THR A 39 1.97 -5.01 -10.69
C THR A 39 2.57 -4.23 -9.53
N TYR A 40 2.07 -4.41 -8.31
CA TYR A 40 2.62 -3.76 -7.11
C TYR A 40 3.78 -4.55 -6.48
N ILE A 41 3.92 -5.84 -6.83
CA ILE A 41 5.01 -6.68 -6.34
C ILE A 41 6.27 -6.32 -7.12
N THR A 42 7.14 -5.51 -6.52
CA THR A 42 8.39 -5.08 -7.19
C THR A 42 9.56 -6.00 -6.88
N HIS A 43 9.52 -6.71 -5.74
CA HIS A 43 10.62 -7.59 -5.32
C HIS A 43 10.08 -8.91 -4.78
N ARG A 44 10.84 -9.98 -5.01
CA ARG A 44 10.65 -11.31 -4.42
C ARG A 44 11.97 -11.76 -3.82
N VAL A 45 11.92 -12.34 -2.64
CA VAL A 45 13.11 -12.79 -1.90
C VAL A 45 12.79 -14.09 -1.18
N SER A 46 13.76 -15.00 -1.12
CA SER A 46 13.65 -16.18 -0.26
C SER A 46 13.73 -15.77 1.21
N PHE A 47 13.13 -16.55 2.11
CA PHE A 47 13.15 -16.27 3.54
C PHE A 47 14.56 -16.08 4.10
N GLU A 48 15.51 -16.92 3.64
CA GLU A 48 16.90 -16.94 4.09
C GLU A 48 17.64 -15.64 3.74
N GLN A 49 17.22 -14.95 2.69
CA GLN A 49 17.85 -13.73 2.18
C GLN A 49 17.26 -12.45 2.78
N VAL A 50 16.12 -12.52 3.47
CA VAL A 50 15.40 -11.34 3.97
C VAL A 50 16.31 -10.46 4.83
N ALA A 51 17.06 -11.05 5.77
CA ALA A 51 17.91 -10.28 6.66
C ALA A 51 19.01 -9.50 5.91
N GLY A 52 19.54 -10.07 4.83
CA GLY A 52 20.56 -9.41 4.00
C GLY A 52 19.99 -8.30 3.12
N GLU A 53 18.77 -8.49 2.59
CA GLU A 53 18.14 -7.56 1.66
C GLU A 53 17.36 -6.43 2.35
N PHE A 54 16.87 -6.64 3.57
CA PHE A 54 15.93 -5.70 4.22
C PHE A 54 16.43 -4.26 4.30
N ALA A 55 17.72 -4.07 4.61
CA ALA A 55 18.33 -2.75 4.70
C ALA A 55 18.34 -2.01 3.34
N SER A 56 18.49 -2.75 2.23
CA SER A 56 18.51 -2.15 0.90
C SER A 56 17.14 -1.55 0.55
N TRP A 57 16.04 -2.17 0.98
CA TRP A 57 14.67 -1.75 0.68
C TRP A 57 14.30 -0.39 1.28
N LEU A 58 15.00 0.04 2.32
CA LEU A 58 14.79 1.33 2.95
C LEU A 58 15.38 2.48 2.12
N ASN A 59 16.29 2.19 1.18
CA ASN A 59 16.82 3.18 0.26
C ASN A 59 15.79 3.46 -0.85
N PRO A 60 15.23 4.68 -0.95
CA PRO A 60 14.24 5.02 -1.98
C PRO A 60 14.71 4.75 -3.42
N ALA A 61 16.03 4.79 -3.67
CA ALA A 61 16.61 4.50 -4.98
C ALA A 61 16.37 3.05 -5.44
N THR A 62 16.05 2.12 -4.54
CA THR A 62 15.73 0.72 -4.87
C THR A 62 14.32 0.53 -5.41
N GLY A 63 13.43 1.54 -5.29
CA GLY A 63 12.08 1.48 -5.86
C GLY A 63 11.19 0.37 -5.28
N VAL A 64 11.44 -0.05 -4.04
CA VAL A 64 10.59 -1.05 -3.37
C VAL A 64 9.20 -0.45 -3.10
N ILE A 65 8.17 -1.12 -3.62
CA ILE A 65 6.76 -0.83 -3.35
C ILE A 65 6.17 -1.95 -2.49
N LYS A 66 6.39 -3.20 -2.93
CA LYS A 66 6.02 -4.40 -2.17
C LYS A 66 7.04 -5.50 -2.43
N ALA A 67 7.80 -5.86 -1.39
CA ALA A 67 8.66 -7.03 -1.37
C ALA A 67 7.86 -8.23 -0.83
N MET A 68 7.92 -9.35 -1.56
CA MET A 68 7.28 -10.61 -1.17
C MET A 68 8.34 -11.58 -0.69
N VAL A 69 8.13 -12.15 0.49
CA VAL A 69 8.98 -13.22 1.02
C VAL A 69 8.36 -14.57 0.66
N GLU A 70 9.17 -15.44 0.09
CA GLU A 70 8.78 -16.81 -0.26
C GLU A 70 9.34 -17.78 0.78
N LEU A 71 8.45 -18.62 1.32
CA LEU A 71 8.81 -19.77 2.16
C LEU A 71 8.84 -20.99 1.24
N ALA A 72 9.96 -21.72 1.22
CA ALA A 72 10.08 -22.99 0.49
C ALA A 72 9.22 -24.10 1.10
#